data_AF-F9HEB9-F1
#
_entry.id   AF-F9HEB9-F1
#
_cell.length_a   1.000
_cell.length_b   1.000
_cell.length_c   1.000
_cell.angle_alpha   90.00
_cell.angle_beta   90.00
_cell.angle_gamma   90.00
#
_symmetry.space_group_name_H-M   'P 1'
#
loop_
_entity.id
_entity.type
_entity.pdbx_description
1 polymer ?
#
loop_
_entity_poly.entity_id
_entity_poly.type
_entity_poly.pdbx_seq_one_letter_code
_entity_poly.pdbx_strand_id
1 'polypeptide(L)'
;MDTDNKKDFSDRLTWLFGHARGSKVADNRMFNDVNFYDKQEYFDQHKYVVIETPERKFYYEAMGLVIVPEETAFYRTTFTDDKDFTDQLSSIYEASRTKNKDIKVKASDKYLVLSTCREEDETIRSNLYLRQIPDSEMSDFLAKHGSELTYTPTR
;
A
#
# COMPACT_ATOMS: atom_id res chain seq x y z
N MET A 1 2.88 2.71 12.28
CA MET A 1 2.76 1.25 12.16
C MET A 1 1.75 0.80 13.20
N ASP A 2 0.90 -0.17 12.86
CA ASP A 2 0.01 -0.81 13.84
C ASP A 2 0.81 -1.39 15.02
N THR A 3 0.23 -1.35 16.21
CA THR A 3 0.92 -1.81 17.43
C THR A 3 1.13 -3.32 17.46
N ASP A 4 0.30 -4.08 16.74
CA ASP A 4 0.35 -5.53 16.70
C ASP A 4 1.30 -6.05 15.59
N ASN A 5 1.76 -5.16 14.70
CA ASN A 5 2.71 -5.53 13.66
C ASN A 5 4.15 -5.60 14.17
N LYS A 6 4.89 -6.60 13.68
CA LYS A 6 6.33 -6.74 13.90
C LYS A 6 7.09 -5.67 13.12
N LYS A 7 8.03 -5.01 13.80
CA LYS A 7 8.83 -3.90 13.26
C LYS A 7 9.77 -4.30 12.13
N ASP A 8 10.01 -5.60 11.95
CA ASP A 8 10.86 -6.16 10.90
C ASP A 8 10.10 -6.44 9.58
N PHE A 9 8.82 -6.05 9.48
CA PHE A 9 7.98 -6.28 8.31
C PHE A 9 7.85 -7.77 7.93
N SER A 10 7.98 -8.66 8.92
CA SER A 10 7.87 -10.11 8.69
C SER A 10 6.43 -10.64 8.66
N ASP A 11 5.46 -9.84 9.08
CA ASP A 11 4.03 -10.21 9.03
C ASP A 11 3.51 -10.36 7.59
N ARG A 12 2.41 -11.10 7.44
CA ARG A 12 1.73 -11.27 6.16
C ARG A 12 1.10 -9.97 5.66
N LEU A 13 0.55 -9.17 6.58
CA LEU A 13 -0.07 -7.89 6.31
C LEU A 13 0.37 -6.88 7.37
N THR A 14 1.09 -5.85 6.94
CA THR A 14 1.55 -4.75 7.79
C THR A 14 0.75 -3.50 7.51
N TRP A 15 0.34 -2.79 8.55
CA TRP A 15 -0.42 -1.54 8.45
C TRP A 15 0.44 -0.36 8.89
N LEU A 16 0.51 0.66 8.03
CA LEU A 16 1.10 1.96 8.35
C LEU A 16 0.01 3.02 8.24
N PHE A 17 -0.17 3.76 9.33
CA PHE A 17 -1.09 4.89 9.41
C PHE A 17 -0.31 6.20 9.30
N GLY A 18 -0.85 7.13 8.54
CA GLY A 18 -0.32 8.48 8.42
C GLY A 18 -1.43 9.50 8.19
N HIS A 19 -1.28 10.70 8.73
CA HIS A 19 -2.23 11.77 8.50
C HIS A 19 -2.18 12.22 7.03
N ALA A 20 -3.36 12.53 6.46
CA ALA A 20 -3.44 13.37 5.28
C ALA A 20 -3.32 14.81 5.75
N ARG A 21 -2.33 15.52 5.23
CA ARG A 21 -2.17 16.97 5.37
C ARG A 21 -2.05 17.52 3.97
N GLY A 22 -2.74 18.63 3.66
CA GLY A 22 -2.53 19.31 2.39
C GLY A 22 -3.78 19.87 1.72
N SER A 23 -4.97 19.52 2.20
CA SER A 23 -6.23 19.98 1.63
C SER A 23 -6.71 21.31 2.23
N LYS A 24 -6.45 21.54 3.53
CA LYS A 24 -6.84 22.78 4.23
C LYS A 24 -5.72 23.84 4.24
N VAL A 25 -4.46 23.39 4.13
CA VAL A 25 -3.25 24.21 4.03
C VAL A 25 -2.37 23.61 2.93
N ALA A 26 -1.60 24.43 2.21
CA ALA A 26 -0.66 23.93 1.17
C ALA A 26 0.53 23.19 1.81
N ASP A 27 0.26 22.07 2.46
CA ASP A 27 1.18 21.24 3.23
C ASP A 27 1.00 19.79 2.80
N ASN A 28 1.61 19.37 1.70
CA ASN A 28 1.46 18.00 1.16
C ASN A 28 2.38 16.98 1.85
N ARG A 29 2.73 17.19 3.11
CA ARG A 29 3.57 16.24 3.87
C ARG A 29 2.74 15.02 4.29
N MET A 30 3.44 13.99 4.79
CA MET A 30 2.85 12.77 5.34
C MET A 30 2.16 11.92 4.26
N PHE A 31 0.94 11.42 4.48
CA PHE A 31 0.30 10.42 3.61
C PHE A 31 -0.73 11.02 2.65
N ASN A 32 -0.75 12.33 2.43
CA ASN A 32 -1.71 12.93 1.50
C ASN A 32 -1.55 12.43 0.06
N ASP A 33 -0.32 12.11 -0.35
CA ASP A 33 -0.06 11.54 -1.68
C ASP A 33 -0.74 10.17 -1.89
N VAL A 34 -1.09 9.45 -0.82
CA VAL A 34 -1.88 8.22 -0.90
C VAL A 34 -3.27 8.50 -1.49
N ASN A 35 -3.86 9.66 -1.21
CA ASN A 35 -5.17 10.05 -1.76
C ASN A 35 -5.12 10.26 -3.28
N PHE A 36 -3.96 10.57 -3.86
CA PHE A 36 -3.83 10.74 -5.31
C PHE A 36 -3.95 9.41 -6.09
N TYR A 37 -3.71 8.27 -5.44
CA TYR A 37 -3.94 6.95 -6.03
C TYR A 37 -5.41 6.67 -6.37
N ASP A 38 -6.36 7.53 -5.94
CA ASP A 38 -7.77 7.48 -6.38
C ASP A 38 -7.91 7.61 -7.91
N LYS A 39 -6.94 8.26 -8.56
CA LYS A 39 -6.91 8.43 -10.01
C LYS A 39 -6.04 7.34 -10.65
N GLN A 40 -6.62 6.57 -11.57
CA GLN A 40 -5.90 5.49 -12.25
C GLN A 40 -4.64 5.99 -12.97
N GLU A 41 -4.67 7.19 -13.56
CA GLU A 41 -3.49 7.79 -14.21
C GLU A 41 -2.32 8.01 -13.23
N TYR A 42 -2.61 8.51 -12.02
CA TYR A 42 -1.59 8.67 -10.99
C TYR A 42 -1.07 7.31 -10.50
N PHE A 43 -1.99 6.35 -10.27
CA PHE A 43 -1.65 4.98 -9.90
C PHE A 43 -0.71 4.33 -10.93
N ASP A 44 -1.00 4.47 -12.23
CA ASP A 44 -0.22 3.88 -13.31
C ASP A 44 1.16 4.52 -13.47
N GLN A 45 1.34 5.77 -13.02
CA GLN A 45 2.62 6.48 -13.02
C GLN A 45 3.45 6.22 -11.73
N HIS A 46 2.81 5.84 -10.63
CA HIS A 46 3.43 5.68 -9.31
C HIS A 46 3.25 4.25 -8.80
N LYS A 47 3.76 3.27 -9.56
CA LYS A 47 3.51 1.85 -9.27
C LYS A 47 4.29 1.30 -8.09
N TYR A 48 5.37 1.95 -7.68
CA TYR A 48 6.30 1.40 -6.71
C TYR A 48 6.44 2.27 -5.47
N VAL A 49 6.51 1.61 -4.32
CA VAL A 49 6.76 2.24 -3.02
C VAL A 49 7.96 1.56 -2.38
N VAL A 50 8.89 2.35 -1.84
CA VAL A 50 10.07 1.84 -1.13
C VAL A 50 9.93 2.20 0.35
N ILE A 51 10.05 1.20 1.21
CA ILE A 51 10.17 1.39 2.66
C ILE A 51 11.61 1.09 3.05
N GLU A 52 12.28 2.06 3.65
CA GLU A 52 13.66 1.93 4.11
C GLU A 52 13.68 1.82 5.65
N THR A 53 14.32 0.77 6.14
CA THR A 53 14.63 0.57 7.56
C THR A 53 16.15 0.69 7.77
N PRO A 54 16.65 0.82 9.01
CA PRO A 54 18.09 0.80 9.28
C PRO A 54 18.81 -0.43 8.73
N GLU A 55 18.10 -1.55 8.59
CA GLU A 55 18.65 -2.83 8.14
C GLU A 55 18.61 -2.99 6.63
N ARG A 56 17.53 -2.57 5.96
CA ARG A 56 17.38 -2.77 4.50
C ARG A 56 16.25 -1.94 3.88
N LYS A 57 16.21 -1.96 2.54
CA LYS A 57 15.08 -1.49 1.73
C LYS A 57 14.13 -2.63 1.40
N PHE A 58 12.85 -2.33 1.44
CA PHE A 58 11.76 -3.18 0.99
C PHE A 58 11.06 -2.49 -0.19
N TYR A 59 10.89 -3.22 -1.28
CA TYR A 59 10.24 -2.73 -2.49
C TYR A 59 8.86 -3.32 -2.58
N TYR A 60 7.90 -2.46 -2.89
CA TYR A 60 6.50 -2.83 -3.02
C TYR A 60 5.96 -2.33 -4.35
N GLU A 61 5.02 -3.08 -4.90
CA GLU A 61 4.20 -2.66 -6.03
C GLU A 61 2.74 -2.41 -5.59
N ALA A 62 2.14 -1.35 -6.13
CA ALA A 62 0.75 -1.00 -5.88
C ALA A 62 -0.18 -2.08 -6.43
N MET A 63 -0.99 -2.66 -5.53
CA MET A 63 -2.03 -3.63 -5.87
C MET A 63 -3.33 -2.91 -6.23
N GLY A 64 -3.78 -2.03 -5.32
CA GLY A 64 -5.00 -1.28 -5.49
C GLY A 64 -5.28 -0.34 -4.33
N LEU A 65 -6.06 0.72 -4.60
CA LEU A 65 -6.58 1.64 -3.59
C LEU A 65 -8.05 1.32 -3.33
N VAL A 66 -8.40 1.04 -2.07
CA VAL A 66 -9.79 0.92 -1.62
C VAL A 66 -10.15 2.10 -0.72
N ILE A 67 -11.37 2.61 -0.87
CA ILE A 67 -11.93 3.67 -0.02
C ILE A 67 -13.00 3.03 0.85
N VAL A 68 -12.85 3.16 2.16
CA VAL A 68 -13.71 2.48 3.14
C VAL A 68 -14.18 3.46 4.21
N PRO A 69 -15.37 3.27 4.80
CA PRO A 69 -15.71 3.92 6.06
C PRO A 69 -14.66 3.64 7.14
N GLU A 70 -14.44 4.59 8.05
CA GLU A 70 -13.49 4.44 9.16
C GLU A 70 -13.76 3.19 10.02
N GLU A 71 -15.03 2.87 10.27
CA GLU A 71 -15.44 1.74 11.11
C GLU A 71 -15.47 0.39 10.39
N THR A 72 -14.94 0.31 9.16
CA THR A 72 -15.06 -0.92 8.38
C THR A 72 -14.16 -2.02 8.93
N ALA A 73 -14.70 -3.23 9.06
CA ALA A 73 -14.04 -4.44 9.57
C ALA A 73 -12.84 -4.95 8.74
N PHE A 74 -12.28 -4.16 7.82
CA PHE A 74 -11.14 -4.53 6.98
C PHE A 74 -9.78 -4.39 7.67
N TYR A 75 -9.71 -3.81 8.87
CA TYR A 75 -8.50 -3.74 9.70
C TYR A 75 -8.21 -5.09 10.38
N ARG A 76 -7.98 -6.12 9.58
CA ARG A 76 -7.53 -7.44 10.06
C ARG A 76 -6.01 -7.53 9.93
N THR A 77 -5.35 -7.97 10.97
CA THR A 77 -3.91 -8.29 11.00
C THR A 77 -3.65 -9.79 11.12
N THR A 78 -4.69 -10.58 11.42
CA THR A 78 -4.61 -12.03 11.65
C THR A 78 -5.58 -12.80 10.75
N PHE A 79 -5.13 -13.98 10.33
CA PHE A 79 -5.80 -14.84 9.36
C PHE A 79 -5.70 -16.29 9.83
N THR A 80 -6.75 -17.08 9.62
CA THR A 80 -6.77 -18.49 10.05
C THR A 80 -5.87 -19.37 9.19
N ASP A 81 -5.82 -19.10 7.89
CA ASP A 81 -5.05 -19.86 6.90
C ASP A 81 -4.77 -19.02 5.63
N ASP A 82 -4.18 -19.65 4.62
CA ASP A 82 -3.88 -19.02 3.32
C ASP A 82 -5.12 -18.70 2.50
N LYS A 83 -6.20 -19.47 2.68
CA LYS A 83 -7.44 -19.26 1.95
C LYS A 83 -8.15 -18.01 2.47
N ASP A 84 -8.31 -17.88 3.78
CA ASP A 84 -8.87 -16.69 4.44
C ASP A 84 -8.11 -15.42 4.03
N PHE A 85 -6.78 -15.48 4.01
CA PHE A 85 -5.96 -14.35 3.58
C PHE A 85 -6.18 -14.00 2.10
N THR A 86 -6.17 -14.99 1.22
CA THR A 86 -6.34 -14.77 -0.23
C THR A 86 -7.75 -14.30 -0.57
N ASP A 87 -8.78 -14.83 0.09
CA ASP A 87 -10.18 -14.42 -0.09
C ASP A 87 -10.37 -12.94 0.29
N GLN A 88 -9.78 -12.51 1.41
CA GLN A 88 -9.80 -11.10 1.82
C GLN A 88 -9.08 -10.21 0.80
N LEU A 89 -7.86 -10.55 0.41
CA LEU A 89 -7.10 -9.75 -0.57
C LEU A 89 -7.81 -9.68 -1.92
N SER A 90 -8.43 -10.77 -2.37
CA SER A 90 -9.22 -10.80 -3.61
C SER A 90 -10.45 -9.91 -3.51
N SER A 91 -11.15 -9.94 -2.38
CA SER A 91 -12.31 -9.07 -2.14
C SER A 91 -11.91 -7.58 -2.14
N ILE A 92 -10.76 -7.25 -1.54
CA ILE A 92 -10.18 -5.91 -1.55
C ILE A 92 -9.80 -5.49 -2.97
N TYR A 93 -9.15 -6.37 -3.73
CA TYR A 93 -8.77 -6.10 -5.11
C TYR A 93 -10.00 -5.85 -6.00
N GLU A 94 -11.08 -6.61 -5.82
CA GLU A 94 -12.32 -6.38 -6.55
C GLU A 94 -12.99 -5.06 -6.15
N ALA A 95 -13.01 -4.73 -4.86
CA ALA A 95 -13.55 -3.47 -4.34
C ALA A 95 -12.63 -2.25 -4.60
N SER A 96 -11.40 -2.47 -5.07
CA SER A 96 -10.44 -1.39 -5.29
C SER A 96 -10.91 -0.47 -6.41
N ARG A 97 -10.87 0.82 -6.12
CA ARG A 97 -11.25 1.90 -7.04
C ARG A 97 -10.25 2.03 -8.19
N THR A 98 -8.97 1.94 -7.87
CA THR A 98 -7.87 1.85 -8.82
C THR A 98 -7.06 0.61 -8.50
N LYS A 99 -6.53 -0.04 -9.54
CA LYS A 99 -5.82 -1.31 -9.38
C LYS A 99 -4.86 -1.60 -10.51
N ASN A 100 -3.83 -2.38 -10.19
CA ASN A 100 -2.90 -2.92 -11.15
C ASN A 100 -3.50 -4.18 -11.78
N LYS A 101 -3.85 -4.15 -13.06
CA LYS A 101 -4.48 -5.27 -13.77
C LYS A 101 -3.58 -6.50 -13.91
N ASP A 102 -2.27 -6.30 -13.84
CA ASP A 102 -1.27 -7.35 -14.05
C ASP A 102 -0.88 -8.03 -12.73
N ILE A 103 -1.32 -7.50 -11.58
CA ILE A 103 -0.96 -8.05 -10.29
C ILE A 103 -1.71 -9.35 -10.00
N LYS A 104 -1.02 -10.30 -9.38
CA LYS A 104 -1.58 -11.57 -8.94
C LYS A 104 -1.53 -11.65 -7.44
N VAL A 105 -2.70 -11.74 -6.81
CA VAL A 105 -2.82 -11.98 -5.38
C VAL A 105 -2.35 -13.40 -5.06
N LYS A 106 -1.38 -13.50 -4.14
CA LYS A 106 -0.88 -14.78 -3.61
C LYS A 106 -0.75 -14.71 -2.10
N ALA A 107 -1.12 -15.79 -1.42
CA ALA A 107 -0.98 -15.93 0.04
C ALA A 107 0.48 -16.05 0.52
N SER A 108 1.39 -16.47 -0.38
CA SER A 108 2.83 -16.58 -0.10
C SER A 108 3.55 -15.23 -0.05
N ASP A 109 2.95 -14.20 -0.64
CA ASP A 109 3.51 -12.86 -0.65
C ASP A 109 3.13 -12.11 0.63
N LYS A 110 3.93 -11.11 0.98
CA LYS A 110 3.64 -10.19 2.08
C LYS A 110 3.06 -8.90 1.52
N TYR A 111 2.21 -8.25 2.31
CA TYR A 111 1.51 -7.04 1.91
C TYR A 111 1.68 -5.95 2.94
N LEU A 112 1.62 -4.72 2.47
CA LEU A 112 1.64 -3.50 3.26
C LEU A 112 0.40 -2.68 2.92
N VAL A 113 -0.19 -2.03 3.92
CA VAL A 113 -1.27 -1.07 3.71
C VAL A 113 -0.80 0.29 4.19
N LEU A 114 -0.85 1.28 3.31
CA LEU A 114 -0.77 2.68 3.71
C LEU A 114 -2.19 3.19 3.89
N SER A 115 -2.55 3.53 5.13
CA SER A 115 -3.87 4.00 5.49
C SER A 115 -3.83 5.48 5.88
N THR A 116 -4.73 6.27 5.31
CA THR A 116 -4.86 7.69 5.61
C THR A 116 -6.30 8.18 5.58
N CYS A 117 -6.55 9.30 6.27
CA CYS A 117 -7.83 10.00 6.23
C CYS A 117 -8.00 10.74 4.90
N ARG A 118 -9.23 11.05 4.54
CA ARG A 118 -9.56 12.04 3.52
C ARG A 118 -9.98 13.31 4.21
N GLU A 119 -9.32 14.42 3.92
CA GLU A 119 -9.64 15.67 4.61
C GLU A 119 -10.98 16.27 4.12
N GLU A 120 -11.45 15.88 2.93
CA GLU A 120 -12.79 16.21 2.42
C GLU A 120 -13.92 15.45 3.13
N ASP A 121 -13.62 14.29 3.71
CA ASP A 121 -14.56 13.47 4.46
C ASP A 121 -13.78 12.61 5.49
N GLU A 122 -13.79 13.07 6.73
CA GLU A 122 -13.06 12.44 7.83
C GLU A 122 -13.69 11.10 8.26
N THR A 123 -14.86 10.72 7.73
CA THR A 123 -15.52 9.43 8.01
C THR A 123 -15.04 8.30 7.12
N ILE A 124 -14.22 8.59 6.11
CA ILE A 124 -13.66 7.60 5.19
C ILE A 124 -12.13 7.56 5.23
N ARG A 125 -11.57 6.44 4.78
CA ARG A 125 -10.13 6.15 4.77
C ARG A 125 -9.72 5.66 3.39
N SER A 126 -8.57 6.14 2.92
CA SER A 126 -7.87 5.62 1.74
C SER A 126 -6.88 4.55 2.19
N ASN A 127 -7.07 3.31 1.73
CA ASN A 127 -6.16 2.20 2.03
C ASN A 127 -5.50 1.74 0.73
N LEU A 128 -4.20 2.06 0.58
CA LEU A 128 -3.38 1.61 -0.54
C LEU A 128 -2.73 0.28 -0.17
N TYR A 129 -3.17 -0.78 -0.84
CA TYR A 129 -2.59 -2.10 -0.70
C TYR A 129 -1.39 -2.25 -1.62
N LEU A 130 -0.30 -2.72 -1.04
CA LEU A 130 1.01 -2.84 -1.65
C LEU A 130 1.47 -4.30 -1.50
N ARG A 131 1.80 -4.96 -2.61
CA ARG A 131 2.43 -6.29 -2.61
C ARG A 131 3.93 -6.11 -2.47
N GLN A 132 4.54 -6.78 -1.49
CA GLN A 132 6.00 -6.81 -1.37
C GLN A 132 6.58 -7.62 -2.53
N ILE A 133 7.60 -7.08 -3.18
CA ILE A 133 8.40 -7.81 -4.16
C ILE A 133 9.35 -8.73 -3.38
N PRO A 134 9.20 -10.07 -3.48
CA PRO A 134 10.02 -10.98 -2.70
C PRO A 134 11.50 -10.89 -3.06
N ASP A 135 12.38 -11.24 -2.11
CA ASP A 135 13.83 -11.27 -2.34
C ASP A 135 14.24 -12.16 -3.52
N SER A 136 13.48 -13.24 -3.76
CA SER A 136 13.67 -14.13 -4.90
C SER A 136 13.40 -13.47 -6.25
N GLU A 137 12.57 -12.41 -6.29
CA GLU A 137 12.24 -11.65 -7.51
C GLU A 137 13.09 -10.36 -7.64
N MET A 138 13.87 -10.02 -6.60
CA MET A 138 14.53 -8.71 -6.47
C MET A 138 15.58 -8.43 -7.54
N SER A 139 16.38 -9.43 -7.92
CA SER A 139 17.45 -9.24 -8.91
C SER A 139 16.88 -8.88 -10.28
N ASP A 140 15.85 -9.61 -10.71
CA ASP A 140 15.17 -9.37 -11.98
C ASP A 140 14.37 -8.06 -11.94
N PHE A 141 13.75 -7.77 -10.80
CA PHE A 141 13.02 -6.53 -10.58
C PHE A 141 13.93 -5.30 -10.72
N LEU A 142 15.06 -5.27 -10.03
CA LEU A 142 16.00 -4.14 -10.08
C LEU A 142 16.65 -4.01 -11.47
N ALA A 143 16.91 -5.11 -12.17
CA ALA A 143 17.43 -5.07 -13.53
C ALA A 143 16.44 -4.42 -14.51
N LYS A 144 15.13 -4.62 -14.31
CA LYS A 144 14.08 -4.12 -15.19
C LYS A 144 13.57 -2.73 -14.82
N HIS A 145 13.42 -2.46 -13.53
CA HIS A 145 12.73 -1.28 -13.01
C HIS A 145 13.61 -0.38 -12.15
N GLY A 146 14.90 -0.72 -11.96
CA GLY A 146 15.80 0.03 -11.09
C GLY A 146 15.91 1.53 -11.41
N SER A 147 15.81 1.91 -12.69
CA SER A 147 15.78 3.31 -13.11
C SER A 147 14.51 4.05 -12.68
N GLU A 148 13.37 3.37 -12.62
CA GLU A 148 12.06 3.92 -12.20
C GLU A 148 11.97 4.14 -10.69
N LEU A 149 12.87 3.52 -9.92
CA LEU A 149 12.91 3.61 -8.45
C LEU A 149 13.70 4.83 -7.94
N THR A 150 14.30 5.59 -8.85
CA THR A 150 15.02 6.82 -8.48
C THR A 150 14.00 7.83 -7.98
N TYR A 151 14.09 8.19 -6.70
CA TYR A 151 13.23 9.24 -6.15
C TYR A 151 13.40 10.51 -6.96
N THR A 152 12.33 10.89 -7.64
CA THR A 152 12.21 12.18 -8.28
C THR A 152 11.29 13.00 -7.38
N PRO A 153 11.76 14.12 -6.83
CA PRO A 153 10.87 15.04 -6.13
C PRO A 153 9.69 15.34 -7.04
N THR A 154 8.49 15.00 -6.60
CA THR A 154 7.27 15.26 -7.36
C THR A 154 6.96 16.75 -7.42
N ARG A 155 7.66 17.58 -6.61
CA ARG A 155 7.65 19.05 -6.54
C ARG A 155 8.97 19.58 -5.98
#